data_AF-A0A704S2L2-F1
#
_entry.id   AF-A0A704S2L2-F1
#
_cell.length_a   1.000
_cell.length_b   1.000
_cell.length_c   1.000
_cell.angle_alpha   90.00
_cell.angle_beta   90.00
_cell.angle_gamma   90.00
#
_symmetry.space_group_name_H-M   'P 1'
#
loop_
_entity.id
_entity.type
_entity.pdbx_description
1 polymer ?
#
loop_
_entity_poly.entity_id
_entity_poly.type
_entity_poly.pdbx_seq_one_letter_code
_entity_poly.pdbx_strand_id
1 'polypeptide(L)' 'MTITTDTTLLHDPRRQAALLYWQGFSVPQIAAMLQMKRPTVQSWKQRDGWDSVAPISRV' A
#
# COMPACT_ATOMS: atom_id res chain seq x y z
N MET A 1 -22.60 10.80 16.60
CA MET A 1 -21.42 9.92 16.40
C MET A 1 -20.51 10.63 15.41
N THR A 2 -19.56 11.42 15.89
CA THR A 2 -18.62 12.15 15.02
C THR A 2 -17.58 11.15 14.53
N ILE A 3 -17.71 10.73 13.28
CA ILE A 3 -16.63 10.06 12.56
C ILE A 3 -15.51 11.08 12.35
N THR A 4 -14.61 11.19 13.33
CA THR A 4 -13.35 11.92 13.15
C THR A 4 -12.56 11.13 12.11
N THR A 5 -12.68 11.50 10.84
CA THR A 5 -11.80 11.02 9.78
C THR A 5 -10.41 11.54 10.11
N ASP A 6 -9.67 10.72 10.85
CA ASP A 6 -8.29 10.94 11.24
C ASP A 6 -7.45 11.10 9.96
N THR A 7 -7.35 12.33 9.48
CA THR A 7 -6.69 12.71 8.21
C THR A 7 -5.19 12.45 8.28
N THR A 8 -4.67 12.24 9.48
CA THR A 8 -3.34 11.71 9.78
C THR A 8 -3.15 10.28 9.27
N LEU A 9 -4.17 9.42 9.29
CA LEU A 9 -4.12 8.08 8.64
C LEU A 9 -4.13 8.15 7.10
N LEU A 10 -4.50 9.30 6.52
CA LEU A 10 -4.42 9.52 5.07
C LEU A 10 -2.98 9.83 4.63
N HIS A 11 -2.08 10.18 5.55
CA HIS A 11 -0.66 10.42 5.29
C HIS A 11 0.23 9.20 5.57
N ASP A 12 -0.34 8.05 5.92
CA ASP A 12 0.44 6.84 6.13
C ASP A 12 1.00 6.33 4.78
N PRO A 13 2.33 6.43 4.56
CA PRO A 13 2.92 6.03 3.28
C PRO A 13 2.74 4.53 3.02
N ARG A 14 2.56 3.74 4.07
CA ARG A 14 2.24 2.32 4.03
C ARG A 14 0.87 2.05 3.41
N ARG A 15 -0.16 2.79 3.81
CA ARG A 15 -1.51 2.66 3.23
C ARG A 15 -1.54 3.17 1.79
N GLN A 16 -0.85 4.28 1.52
CA GLN A 16 -0.72 4.82 0.18
C GLN A 16 -0.02 3.83 -0.76
N ALA A 17 1.02 3.14 -0.27
CA ALA A 17 1.67 2.07 -0.99
C ALA A 17 0.74 0.86 -1.26
N ALA A 18 -0.07 0.46 -0.28
CA ALA A 18 -1.04 -0.64 -0.44
C ALA A 18 -2.09 -0.31 -1.51
N LEU A 19 -2.61 0.92 -1.48
CA LEU A 19 -3.55 1.41 -2.49
C LEU A 19 -2.95 1.36 -3.90
N LEU A 20 -1.72 1.87 -4.08
CA LEU A 20 -1.03 1.80 -5.37
C LEU A 20 -0.80 0.35 -5.81
N TYR A 21 -0.46 -0.56 -4.89
CA TYR A 21 -0.32 -1.98 -5.21
C TYR A 21 -1.62 -2.59 -5.74
N TRP A 22 -2.76 -2.29 -5.09
CA TRP A 22 -4.07 -2.75 -5.55
C TRP A 22 -4.56 -2.07 -6.83
N GLN A 23 -4.03 -0.88 -7.16
CA GLN A 23 -4.23 -0.24 -8.47
C GLN A 23 -3.41 -0.91 -9.60
N GLY A 24 -2.55 -1.88 -9.27
CA GLY A 24 -1.73 -2.62 -10.25
C GLY A 24 -0.30 -2.08 -10.39
N PHE A 25 0.13 -1.13 -9.56
CA PHE A 25 1.52 -0.68 -9.56
C PHE A 25 2.44 -1.71 -8.92
N SER A 26 3.65 -1.84 -9.48
CA SER A 26 4.68 -2.72 -8.92
C SER A 26 5.38 -2.08 -7.72
N VAL A 27 5.86 -2.90 -6.78
CA VAL A 27 6.67 -2.46 -5.62
C VAL A 27 7.81 -1.47 -5.98
N PRO A 28 8.63 -1.67 -7.04
CA PRO A 28 9.62 -0.68 -7.45
C PRO A 28 9.02 0.67 -7.89
N GLN A 29 7.89 0.68 -8.60
CA GLN A 29 7.22 1.92 -9.00
C GLN A 29 6.67 2.67 -7.78
N ILE A 30 6.02 1.95 -6.88
CA ILE A 30 5.50 2.50 -5.63
C ILE A 30 6.62 3.12 -4.78
N ALA A 31 7.75 2.40 -4.67
CA ALA A 31 8.93 2.89 -3.97
C ALA A 31 9.47 4.19 -4.59
N ALA A 32 9.50 4.30 -5.93
CA ALA A 32 9.91 5.52 -6.61
C ALA A 32 8.91 6.67 -6.39
N MET A 33 7.60 6.41 -6.48
CA MET A 33 6.54 7.42 -6.29
C MET A 33 6.51 7.97 -4.87
N LEU A 34 6.70 7.11 -3.86
CA LEU A 34 6.72 7.51 -2.45
C LEU A 34 8.12 7.94 -1.99
N GLN A 35 9.11 7.99 -2.90
CA GLN A 35 10.52 8.26 -2.60
C GLN A 35 11.08 7.41 -1.45
N MET A 36 10.66 6.16 -1.37
CA MET A 36 11.03 5.22 -0.33
C MET A 36 11.96 4.13 -0.88
N LYS A 37 12.71 3.49 0.03
CA LYS A 37 13.51 2.33 -0.34
C LYS A 37 12.60 1.16 -0.71
N ARG A 38 12.90 0.48 -1.83
CA ARG A 38 12.22 -0.77 -2.24
C ARG A 38 12.05 -1.79 -1.09
N PRO A 39 13.08 -2.10 -0.27
CA PRO A 39 12.91 -3.04 0.86
C PRO A 39 11.88 -2.58 1.90
N THR A 40 11.67 -1.27 2.07
CA THR A 40 10.63 -0.73 2.97
C THR A 40 9.24 -1.11 2.48
N VAL A 41 8.95 -0.86 1.20
CA VAL A 41 7.66 -1.22 0.59
C VAL A 41 7.48 -2.73 0.53
N GLN A 42 8.54 -3.50 0.28
CA GLN A 42 8.50 -4.95 0.32
C GLN A 42 8.18 -5.47 1.73
N SER A 43 8.76 -4.89 2.78
CA SER A 43 8.46 -5.25 4.16
C SER A 43 7.00 -4.99 4.52
N TRP A 44 6.42 -3.89 4.03
CA TRP A 44 4.99 -3.60 4.19
C TRP A 44 4.12 -4.63 3.48
N LYS A 45 4.40 -4.91 2.19
CA LYS A 45 3.71 -5.96 1.41
C LYS A 45 3.68 -7.29 2.15
N GLN A 46 4.81 -7.70 2.73
CA GLN A 46 4.94 -8.96 3.46
C GLN A 46 4.20 -8.93 4.81
N ARG A 47 4.29 -7.83 5.57
CA ARG A 47 3.63 -7.67 6.88
C ARG A 47 2.11 -7.59 6.79
N ASP A 48 1.60 -6.87 5.79
CA ASP A 48 0.15 -6.73 5.56
C ASP A 48 -0.41 -7.85 4.68
N GLY A 49 0.44 -8.72 4.14
CA GLY A 49 0.04 -9.80 3.26
C GLY A 49 -0.74 -9.31 2.04
N TRP A 50 -0.26 -8.27 1.33
CA TRP A 50 -1.02 -7.70 0.21
C TRP A 50 -1.32 -8.71 -0.91
N ASP A 51 -0.49 -9.73 -1.09
CA ASP A 51 -0.78 -10.84 -2.02
C ASP A 51 -1.97 -11.69 -1.58
N SER A 52 -2.19 -11.86 -0.28
CA SER A 52 -3.34 -12.59 0.27
C SER A 52 -4.65 -11.80 0.14
N VAL A 53 -4.54 -10.47 0.05
CA VAL A 53 -5.67 -9.55 -0.14
C VAL A 53 -5.89 -9.24 -1.63
N ALA A 54 -4.97 -9.67 -2.50
CA ALA A 54 -5.11 -9.46 -3.94
C ALA A 54 -6.39 -10.14 -4.43
N PRO A 55 -7.16 -9.47 -5.32
CA PRO A 55 -8.47 -9.94 -5.71
C PRO A 55 -8.37 -11.34 -6.32
N ILE A 56 -9.26 -12.20 -5.81
CA ILE A 56 -9.63 -13.50 -6.34
C ILE A 56 -9.47 -13.47 -7.87
N SER A 57 -8.59 -14.33 -8.37
CA SER A 57 -8.28 -14.61 -9.78
C SER A 57 -9.14 -13.86 -10.80
N ARG A 58 -8.54 -12.98 -11.60
CA ARG A 58 -9.07 -12.74 -12.93
C ARG A 58 -8.23 -13.59 -13.90
N VAL A 59 -8.94 -14.56 -14.48
CA VAL A 59 -8.58 -15.58 -15.49
C VAL A 59 -7.97 -16.88 -14.96
#